data_AF-A0AAE4Q7I9-F1
#
_entry.id   AF-A0AAE4Q7I9-F1
#
_cell.length_a   1.000
_cell.length_b   1.000
_cell.length_c   1.000
_cell.angle_alpha   90.00
_cell.angle_beta   90.00
_cell.angle_gamma   90.00
#
_symmetry.space_group_name_H-M   'P 1'
#
loop_
_entity.id
_entity.type
_entity.pdbx_description
1 polymer ?
#
loop_
_entity_poly.entity_id
_entity_poly.type
_entity_poly.pdbx_seq_one_letter_code
_entity_poly.pdbx_strand_id
1 'polypeptide(L)'
;MIKAININTSVGLEITQNTGSKRGRLRISREKLVVYPNKNGEVDLDLLLFVDQNYSKLVEYGEKFCIGNCLHISDLARAMALSWIMENMTQEWSVSPYSESFYSSKDIDWGYKPEGSLRVSDHWNFGANSEHCPTEEPLEGWAVCEYRDGLYHLVHKF
;
A
#
# COMPACT_ATOMS: atom_id res chain seq x y z
N MET A 1 26.99 -6.97 8.86
CA MET A 1 27.83 -6.16 7.95
C MET A 1 26.86 -5.30 7.14
N ILE A 2 26.70 -4.02 7.49
CA ILE A 2 25.79 -3.12 6.78
C ILE A 2 26.45 -2.82 5.44
N LYS A 3 25.94 -3.39 4.35
CA LYS A 3 26.32 -2.96 3.00
C LYS A 3 25.93 -1.50 2.89
N ALA A 4 26.85 -0.67 2.41
CA ALA A 4 26.54 0.73 2.12
C ALA A 4 25.38 0.77 1.11
N ILE A 5 24.25 1.34 1.52
CA ILE A 5 23.09 1.55 0.66
C ILE A 5 23.22 2.99 0.17
N ASN A 6 23.32 3.16 -1.14
CA ASN A 6 23.26 4.48 -1.75
C ASN A 6 21.79 4.84 -1.92
N ILE A 7 21.29 5.71 -1.05
CA ILE A 7 19.91 6.19 -1.07
C ILE A 7 19.96 7.54 -1.80
N ASN A 8 19.33 7.63 -2.97
CA ASN A 8 19.38 8.81 -3.83
C ASN A 8 18.39 9.92 -3.42
N THR A 9 17.64 9.75 -2.32
CA THR A 9 16.76 10.82 -1.84
C THR A 9 17.53 12.05 -1.36
N SER A 10 17.23 13.22 -1.93
CA SER A 10 17.73 14.54 -1.48
C SER A 10 17.12 15.03 -0.16
N VAL A 11 16.42 14.16 0.58
CA VAL A 11 15.73 14.44 1.85
C VAL A 11 16.53 13.89 3.03
N GLY A 12 16.23 14.33 4.26
CA GLY A 12 16.93 13.82 5.44
C GLY A 12 16.69 12.32 5.64
N LEU A 13 17.76 11.53 5.73
CA LEU A 13 17.69 10.14 6.15
C LEU A 13 17.96 10.04 7.65
N GLU A 14 17.04 9.44 8.40
CA GLU A 14 17.21 9.17 9.82
C GLU A 14 17.09 7.65 10.07
N ILE A 15 18.09 7.06 10.71
CA ILE A 15 18.02 5.67 11.17
C ILE A 15 17.82 5.71 12.69
N THR A 16 16.64 5.33 13.15
CA THR A 16 16.29 5.36 14.57
C THR A 16 16.35 3.95 15.15
N GLN A 17 17.03 3.78 16.29
CA GLN A 17 16.92 2.55 17.06
C GLN A 17 15.50 2.43 17.62
N ASN A 18 14.75 1.41 17.19
CA ASN A 18 13.44 1.12 17.77
C ASN A 18 13.21 -0.39 17.77
N THR A 19 13.15 -0.97 18.97
CA THR A 19 13.41 -2.39 19.25
C THR A 19 12.17 -3.25 19.45
N GLY A 20 10.98 -2.76 19.07
CA GLY A 20 9.72 -3.48 19.30
C GLY A 20 9.16 -4.31 18.13
N SER A 21 9.56 -4.03 16.89
CA SER A 21 8.97 -4.64 15.69
C SER A 21 9.69 -5.92 15.27
N LYS A 22 8.93 -6.98 14.95
CA LYS A 22 9.46 -8.19 14.33
C LYS A 22 9.92 -7.99 12.88
N ARG A 23 9.37 -7.00 12.16
CA ARG A 23 9.58 -6.83 10.70
C ARG A 23 10.35 -5.57 10.31
N GLY A 24 10.63 -4.66 11.25
CA GLY A 24 11.09 -3.31 10.91
C GLY A 24 9.94 -2.47 10.34
N ARG A 25 10.18 -1.18 10.07
CA ARG A 25 9.22 -0.27 9.43
C ARG A 25 9.92 0.99 8.89
N LEU A 26 9.29 1.63 7.94
CA LEU A 26 9.68 2.93 7.39
C LEU A 26 8.62 3.97 7.70
N ARG A 27 9.05 5.23 7.81
CA ARG A 27 8.17 6.40 7.91
C ARG A 27 8.63 7.43 6.88
N ILE A 28 7.70 7.87 6.05
CA ILE A 28 7.94 8.71 4.88
C ILE A 28 7.15 10.02 5.06
N SER A 29 7.81 11.16 4.89
CA SER A 29 7.19 12.50 4.81
C SER A 29 8.03 13.38 3.89
N ARG A 30 7.53 14.54 3.44
CA ARG A 30 8.29 15.48 2.59
C ARG A 30 9.71 15.79 3.08
N GLU A 31 9.89 15.86 4.39
CA GLU A 31 11.13 16.32 5.01
C GLU A 31 12.17 15.21 5.18
N LYS A 32 11.71 13.97 5.42
CA LYS A 32 12.60 12.89 5.80
C LYS A 32 12.06 11.49 5.53
N LEU A 33 13.00 10.55 5.35
CA LEU A 33 12.79 9.12 5.45
C LEU A 33 13.35 8.64 6.80
N VAL A 34 12.50 8.06 7.65
CA VAL A 34 12.93 7.44 8.90
C VAL A 34 12.86 5.93 8.79
N VAL A 35 14.00 5.27 9.02
CA VAL A 35 14.15 3.83 9.01
C VAL A 35 14.15 3.31 10.44
N TYR A 36 13.27 2.37 10.74
CA TYR A 36 13.23 1.66 12.01
C TYR A 36 13.60 0.18 11.75
N PRO A 37 14.83 -0.23 12.06
CA PRO A 37 15.22 -1.62 11.96
C PRO A 37 14.36 -2.54 12.84
N ASN A 38 14.33 -3.83 12.54
CA ASN A 38 13.69 -4.82 13.38
C ASN A 38 14.46 -5.02 14.70
N LYS A 39 13.95 -5.89 15.59
CA LYS A 39 14.60 -6.23 16.87
C LYS A 39 16.06 -6.73 16.77
N ASN A 40 16.49 -7.22 15.60
CA ASN A 40 17.85 -7.69 15.34
C ASN A 40 18.75 -6.60 14.72
N GLY A 41 18.21 -5.39 14.48
CA GLY A 41 18.91 -4.32 13.77
C GLY A 41 18.89 -4.46 12.25
N GLU A 42 18.02 -5.32 11.70
CA GLU A 42 17.93 -5.56 10.26
C GLU A 42 16.85 -4.68 9.62
N VAL A 43 17.06 -4.34 8.34
CA VAL A 43 16.14 -3.56 7.50
C VAL A 43 15.88 -4.37 6.24
N ASP A 44 14.63 -4.39 5.79
CA ASP A 44 14.25 -4.93 4.49
C ASP A 44 14.85 -4.03 3.39
N LEU A 45 15.86 -4.56 2.70
CA LEU A 45 16.60 -3.84 1.67
C LEU A 45 15.77 -3.61 0.41
N ASP A 46 14.93 -4.56 0.05
CA ASP A 46 14.10 -4.47 -1.16
C ASP A 46 13.02 -3.41 -0.96
N LEU A 47 12.40 -3.39 0.22
CA LEU A 47 11.50 -2.31 0.62
C LEU A 47 12.20 -0.95 0.61
N LEU A 48 13.38 -0.84 1.20
CA LEU A 48 14.11 0.44 1.27
C LEU A 48 14.51 0.96 -0.12
N LEU A 49 14.99 0.08 -1.01
CA LEU A 49 15.31 0.43 -2.39
C LEU A 49 14.07 0.84 -3.18
N PHE A 50 12.95 0.13 -2.99
CA PHE A 50 11.69 0.50 -3.63
C PHE A 50 11.20 1.87 -3.15
N VAL A 51 11.28 2.15 -1.85
CA VAL A 51 10.89 3.44 -1.28
C VAL A 51 11.78 4.57 -1.81
N ASP A 52 13.10 4.37 -1.93
CA ASP A 52 14.01 5.37 -2.51
C ASP A 52 13.60 5.71 -3.95
N GLN A 53 13.36 4.69 -4.78
CA GLN A 53 13.00 4.86 -6.19
C GLN A 53 11.61 5.49 -6.40
N ASN A 54 10.69 5.30 -5.44
CA ASN A 54 9.30 5.74 -5.53
C ASN A 54 8.95 6.82 -4.51
N TYR A 55 9.95 7.45 -3.91
CA TYR A 55 9.80 8.32 -2.75
C TYR A 55 8.76 9.41 -2.96
N SER A 56 8.85 10.16 -4.06
CA SER A 56 7.93 11.26 -4.37
C SER A 56 6.46 10.82 -4.44
N LYS A 57 6.18 9.65 -5.03
CA LYS A 57 4.82 9.08 -5.10
C LYS A 57 4.31 8.68 -3.72
N LEU A 58 5.17 8.07 -2.90
CA LEU A 58 4.80 7.64 -1.54
C LEU A 58 4.61 8.83 -0.59
N VAL A 59 5.36 9.91 -0.79
CA VAL A 59 5.15 11.20 -0.11
C VAL A 59 3.80 11.81 -0.52
N GLU A 60 3.51 11.85 -1.82
CA GLU A 60 2.22 12.35 -2.34
C GLU A 60 1.04 11.55 -1.78
N TYR A 61 1.16 10.22 -1.70
CA TYR A 61 0.17 9.37 -1.03
C TYR A 61 -0.03 9.79 0.42
N GLY A 62 1.08 9.95 1.17
CA GLY A 62 1.03 10.36 2.58
C GLY A 62 0.30 11.68 2.80
N GLU A 63 0.47 12.65 1.89
CA GLU A 63 -0.22 13.95 1.95
C GLU A 63 -1.70 13.88 1.62
N LYS A 64 -2.09 13.00 0.70
CA LYS A 64 -3.49 12.87 0.29
C LYS A 64 -4.30 12.08 1.31
N PHE A 65 -3.73 11.03 1.90
CA PHE A 65 -4.50 10.00 2.59
C PHE A 65 -4.11 9.80 4.06
N CYS A 66 -2.97 10.28 4.53
CA CYS A 66 -2.53 10.08 5.90
C CYS A 66 -2.71 11.32 6.77
N ILE A 67 -3.26 11.13 7.97
CA ILE A 67 -3.28 12.17 9.00
C ILE A 67 -1.84 12.56 9.35
N GLY A 68 -1.54 13.85 9.32
CA GLY A 68 -0.19 14.37 9.60
C GLY A 68 0.79 14.23 8.43
N ASN A 69 0.31 13.92 7.22
CA ASN A 69 1.10 13.86 5.98
C ASN A 69 2.29 12.90 6.07
N CYS A 70 2.08 11.77 6.75
CA CYS A 70 3.14 10.83 7.04
C CYS A 70 2.68 9.40 6.81
N LEU A 71 3.38 8.72 5.89
CA LEU A 71 3.09 7.35 5.52
C LEU A 71 4.03 6.40 6.28
N HIS A 72 3.44 5.44 6.98
CA HIS A 72 4.17 4.33 7.57
C HIS A 72 4.11 3.12 6.64
N ILE A 73 5.21 2.41 6.38
CA ILE A 73 5.23 1.19 5.56
C ILE A 73 6.02 0.10 6.29
N SER A 74 5.50 -1.12 6.28
CA SER A 74 6.09 -2.29 6.96
C SER A 74 6.51 -3.42 6.03
N ASP A 75 6.11 -3.37 4.77
CA ASP A 75 6.29 -4.45 3.79
C ASP A 75 6.27 -3.90 2.36
N LEU A 76 6.97 -4.61 1.48
CA LEU A 76 7.15 -4.23 0.08
C LEU A 76 5.85 -4.26 -0.72
N ALA A 77 5.00 -5.27 -0.51
CA ALA A 77 3.74 -5.43 -1.25
C ALA A 77 2.82 -4.21 -1.07
N ARG A 78 2.67 -3.71 0.16
CA ARG A 78 1.95 -2.46 0.41
C ARG A 78 2.62 -1.27 -0.28
N ALA A 79 3.94 -1.14 -0.21
CA ALA A 79 4.65 -0.04 -0.88
C ALA A 79 4.38 -0.02 -2.40
N MET A 80 4.42 -1.20 -3.02
CA MET A 80 4.15 -1.39 -4.44
C MET A 80 2.70 -1.04 -4.79
N ALA A 81 1.74 -1.53 -4.00
CA ALA A 81 0.32 -1.22 -4.19
C ALA A 81 0.05 0.28 -4.10
N LEU A 82 0.60 0.96 -3.09
CA LEU A 82 0.43 2.41 -2.92
C LEU A 82 1.07 3.21 -4.07
N SER A 83 2.26 2.81 -4.53
CA SER A 83 2.87 3.42 -5.73
C SER A 83 1.99 3.22 -6.97
N TRP A 84 1.46 2.01 -7.17
CA TRP A 84 0.59 1.70 -8.30
C TRP A 84 -0.71 2.51 -8.24
N ILE A 85 -1.32 2.67 -7.06
CA ILE A 85 -2.48 3.55 -6.87
C ILE A 85 -2.13 4.97 -7.29
N MET A 86 -1.00 5.52 -6.85
CA MET A 86 -0.62 6.88 -7.20
C MET A 86 -0.32 7.07 -8.70
N GLU A 87 0.11 6.03 -9.40
CA GLU A 87 0.33 6.05 -10.85
C GLU A 87 -0.97 5.98 -11.67
N ASN A 88 -1.99 5.29 -11.15
CA ASN A 88 -3.20 4.95 -11.92
C ASN A 88 -4.46 5.70 -11.46
N MET A 89 -4.45 6.25 -10.25
CA MET A 89 -5.61 6.92 -9.68
C MET A 89 -5.98 8.17 -10.49
N THR A 90 -7.25 8.25 -10.84
CA THR A 90 -7.84 9.43 -11.48
C THR A 90 -8.84 10.09 -10.55
N GLN A 91 -9.41 11.22 -10.99
CA GLN A 91 -10.46 11.91 -10.24
C GLN A 91 -11.75 11.08 -10.06
N GLU A 92 -11.95 10.00 -10.83
CA GLU A 92 -13.14 9.12 -10.73
C GLU A 92 -12.99 8.04 -9.65
N TRP A 93 -11.82 7.95 -9.03
CA TRP A 93 -11.57 6.97 -7.99
C TRP A 93 -12.18 7.41 -6.66
N SER A 94 -12.50 6.42 -5.84
CA SER A 94 -12.93 6.59 -4.46
C SER A 94 -12.11 5.73 -3.50
N VAL A 95 -12.12 6.11 -2.22
CA VAL A 95 -11.46 5.39 -1.13
C VAL A 95 -12.52 4.96 -0.14
N SER A 96 -12.42 3.72 0.35
CA SER A 96 -13.30 3.22 1.40
C SER A 96 -13.18 4.07 2.67
N PRO A 97 -14.29 4.48 3.31
CA PRO A 97 -14.23 5.15 4.61
C PRO A 97 -13.90 4.20 5.76
N TYR A 98 -13.85 2.88 5.51
CA TYR A 98 -13.68 1.85 6.54
C TYR A 98 -12.31 1.16 6.52
N SER A 99 -11.58 1.23 5.40
CA SER A 99 -10.32 0.51 5.23
C SER A 99 -9.45 1.17 4.16
N GLU A 100 -8.17 0.79 4.09
CA GLU A 100 -7.25 1.21 3.03
C GLU A 100 -7.53 0.42 1.73
N SER A 101 -8.73 0.64 1.16
CA SER A 101 -9.13 0.07 -0.13
C SER A 101 -9.61 1.15 -1.08
N PHE A 102 -9.28 0.96 -2.35
CA PHE A 102 -9.45 1.95 -3.42
C PHE A 102 -10.29 1.36 -4.53
N TYR A 103 -11.12 2.19 -5.16
CA TYR A 103 -11.97 1.78 -6.28
C TYR A 103 -11.82 2.75 -7.44
N SER A 104 -11.84 2.24 -8.67
CA SER A 104 -11.79 3.09 -9.87
C SER A 104 -13.12 3.75 -10.24
N SER A 105 -14.06 3.83 -9.29
CA SER A 105 -15.38 4.45 -9.45
C SER A 105 -15.82 5.14 -8.15
N LYS A 106 -16.57 6.24 -8.28
CA LYS A 106 -17.33 6.88 -7.19
C LYS A 106 -18.73 6.32 -7.02
N ASP A 107 -19.28 5.71 -8.06
CA ASP A 107 -20.59 5.07 -8.03
C ASP A 107 -20.44 3.66 -7.46
N ILE A 108 -20.14 3.60 -6.16
CA ILE A 108 -19.87 2.36 -5.46
C ILE A 108 -20.44 2.41 -4.05
N ASP A 109 -21.07 1.33 -3.61
CA ASP A 109 -21.55 1.20 -2.24
C ASP A 109 -21.33 -0.23 -1.73
N TRP A 110 -21.93 -0.60 -0.60
CA TRP A 110 -21.78 -1.95 -0.06
C TRP A 110 -22.40 -3.03 -0.96
N GLY A 111 -23.58 -2.79 -1.51
CA GLY A 111 -24.39 -3.74 -2.31
C GLY A 111 -24.18 -3.64 -3.83
N TYR A 112 -23.52 -2.60 -4.30
CA TYR A 112 -23.30 -2.34 -5.73
C TYR A 112 -21.83 -2.11 -6.04
N LYS A 113 -21.37 -2.72 -7.14
CA LYS A 113 -20.06 -2.51 -7.76
C LYS A 113 -20.29 -2.35 -9.26
N PRO A 114 -19.78 -1.30 -9.91
CA PRO A 114 -19.89 -1.17 -11.36
C PRO A 114 -19.13 -2.27 -12.08
N GLU A 115 -19.72 -2.80 -13.14
CA GLU A 115 -19.06 -3.74 -14.04
C GLU A 115 -17.78 -3.13 -14.63
N GLY A 116 -16.68 -3.90 -14.64
CA GLY A 116 -15.37 -3.45 -15.10
C GLY A 116 -14.64 -2.51 -14.13
N SER A 117 -15.20 -2.23 -12.95
CA SER A 117 -14.50 -1.40 -11.96
C SER A 117 -13.34 -2.15 -11.30
N LEU A 118 -12.25 -1.44 -11.04
CA LEU A 118 -11.11 -1.97 -10.31
C LEU A 118 -11.25 -1.72 -8.81
N ARG A 119 -10.77 -2.67 -8.02
CA ARG A 119 -10.51 -2.53 -6.58
C ARG A 119 -9.05 -2.82 -6.29
N VAL A 120 -8.42 -2.01 -5.44
CA VAL A 120 -7.09 -2.26 -4.87
C VAL A 120 -7.23 -2.43 -3.36
N SER A 121 -6.82 -3.57 -2.82
CA SER A 121 -7.04 -3.96 -1.41
C SER A 121 -6.13 -5.10 -0.99
N ASP A 122 -5.88 -5.23 0.31
CA ASP A 122 -5.20 -6.39 0.91
C ASP A 122 -6.14 -7.42 1.56
N HIS A 123 -7.40 -7.05 1.73
CA HIS A 123 -8.46 -7.88 2.28
C HIS A 123 -9.50 -8.21 1.22
N TRP A 124 -9.76 -9.51 1.08
CA TRP A 124 -10.68 -10.13 0.11
C TRP A 124 -11.46 -11.25 0.81
N ASN A 125 -12.57 -11.69 0.22
CA ASN A 125 -13.31 -12.89 0.66
C ASN A 125 -13.62 -12.90 2.17
N PHE A 126 -14.06 -11.77 2.75
CA PHE A 126 -14.27 -11.65 4.20
C PHE A 126 -15.76 -11.71 4.57
N GLY A 127 -16.06 -11.88 5.86
CA GLY A 127 -17.41 -12.10 6.38
C GLY A 127 -17.64 -13.56 6.79
N ALA A 128 -18.84 -13.87 7.31
CA ALA A 128 -19.12 -15.18 7.90
C ALA A 128 -18.99 -16.33 6.88
N ASN A 129 -19.34 -16.06 5.61
CA ASN A 129 -19.24 -17.03 4.52
C ASN A 129 -18.46 -16.49 3.31
N SER A 130 -17.44 -15.64 3.54
CA SER A 130 -16.70 -14.96 2.46
C SER A 130 -17.59 -14.11 1.53
N GLU A 131 -18.71 -13.62 2.06
CA GLU A 131 -19.73 -12.90 1.29
C GLU A 131 -19.31 -11.51 0.81
N HIS A 132 -18.24 -10.92 1.39
CA HIS A 132 -17.74 -9.62 0.99
C HIS A 132 -16.52 -9.71 0.10
N CYS A 133 -16.62 -8.97 -1.01
CA CYS A 133 -15.60 -8.90 -2.05
C CYS A 133 -15.17 -10.29 -2.52
N PRO A 134 -16.13 -11.13 -2.93
CA PRO A 134 -15.83 -12.48 -3.38
C PRO A 134 -14.97 -12.41 -4.64
N THR A 135 -13.87 -13.14 -4.62
CA THR A 135 -13.01 -13.34 -5.80
C THR A 135 -13.33 -14.67 -6.46
N GLU A 136 -12.99 -14.79 -7.75
CA GLU A 136 -13.12 -16.05 -8.50
C GLU A 136 -12.31 -17.19 -7.85
N GLU A 137 -11.09 -16.89 -7.39
CA GLU A 137 -10.25 -17.78 -6.59
C GLU A 137 -9.86 -17.11 -5.27
N PRO A 138 -9.77 -17.85 -4.14
CA PRO A 138 -9.38 -17.27 -2.85
C PRO A 138 -8.10 -16.44 -2.94
N LEU A 139 -8.15 -15.20 -2.46
CA LEU A 139 -7.07 -14.23 -2.60
C LEU A 139 -6.67 -13.66 -1.24
N GLU A 140 -5.36 -13.57 -1.01
CA GLU A 140 -4.78 -12.92 0.17
C GLU A 140 -3.70 -11.91 -0.27
N GLY A 141 -3.61 -10.81 0.47
CA GLY A 141 -2.61 -9.76 0.28
C GLY A 141 -3.02 -8.70 -0.73
N TRP A 142 -2.14 -7.71 -0.91
CA TRP A 142 -2.37 -6.58 -1.79
C TRP A 142 -2.51 -7.04 -3.25
N ALA A 143 -3.62 -6.64 -3.87
CA ALA A 143 -3.90 -6.95 -5.26
C ALA A 143 -4.77 -5.88 -5.92
N VAL A 144 -4.77 -5.88 -7.25
CA VAL A 144 -5.76 -5.21 -8.10
C VAL A 144 -6.68 -6.28 -8.67
N CYS A 145 -7.98 -6.11 -8.50
CA CYS A 145 -8.98 -6.97 -9.10
C CYS A 145 -10.03 -6.17 -9.86
N GLU A 146 -10.54 -6.73 -10.95
CA GLU A 146 -11.65 -6.19 -11.75
C GLU A 146 -12.96 -6.87 -11.34
N TYR A 147 -14.02 -6.09 -11.13
CA TYR A 147 -15.34 -6.64 -10.86
C TYR A 147 -16.04 -7.03 -12.16
N ARG A 148 -16.36 -8.33 -12.30
CA ARG A 148 -17.12 -8.86 -13.43
C ARG A 148 -18.10 -9.93 -13.01
N ASP A 149 -19.30 -9.93 -13.57
CA ASP A 149 -20.31 -10.97 -13.37
C ASP A 149 -20.57 -11.36 -11.89
N GLY A 150 -20.48 -10.38 -10.97
CA GLY A 150 -20.70 -10.60 -9.55
C GLY A 150 -19.45 -10.89 -8.72
N LEU A 151 -18.28 -11.09 -9.32
CA LEU A 151 -17.04 -11.52 -8.67
C LEU A 151 -15.86 -10.59 -9.01
N TYR A 152 -14.84 -10.59 -8.16
CA TYR A 152 -13.56 -9.95 -8.42
C TYR A 152 -12.58 -10.93 -9.09
N HIS A 153 -12.03 -10.53 -10.23
CA HIS A 153 -11.01 -11.28 -10.96
C HIS A 153 -9.65 -10.63 -10.82
N LEU A 154 -8.63 -11.42 -10.49
CA LEU A 154 -7.27 -10.92 -10.28
C LEU A 154 -6.72 -10.30 -11.58
N VAL A 155 -6.28 -9.05 -11.48
CA VAL A 155 -5.56 -8.34 -12.54
C VAL A 155 -4.07 -8.31 -12.23
N HIS A 156 -3.72 -8.03 -10.98
CA HIS A 156 -2.33 -7.93 -10.54
C HIS A 156 -2.17 -8.22 -9.05
N LYS A 157 -1.09 -8.89 -8.66
CA LYS A 157 -0.74 -9.18 -7.26
C LYS A 157 0.61 -8.57 -6.91
N PHE A 158 0.72 -7.98 -5.73
CA PHE A 158 1.91 -7.32 -5.21
C PHE A 158 2.66 -8.15 -4.18
#